data_AF-A0A7S2Z267-F1
#
_entry.id   AF-A0A7S2Z267-F1
#
_cell.length_a   1.000
_cell.length_b   1.000
_cell.length_c   1.000
_cell.angle_alpha   90.00
_cell.angle_beta   90.00
_cell.angle_gamma   90.00
#
_symmetry.space_group_name_H-M   'P 1'
#
loop_
_entity.id
_entity.type
_entity.pdbx_description
1 polymer ?
#
loop_
_entity_poly.entity_id
_entity_poly.type
_entity_poly.pdbx_seq_one_letter_code
_entity_poly.pdbx_strand_id
1 'polypeptide(L)'
;KGERGEREQGTKRASTMSDGIGGVGGGPAGAPAKTVPKKRTEAIFNDLTDSPMFMEQANILEGDADRLKERIGKFLKGAKKYRDSLDTASLAQQAFCKCMREFCGDVTDEDSLALGAGVLIRYISAFNEISSFYDLLRSQVNLLIIDQLQEVLLDPMNAVRDGKKRVDRSLGEYEASKRKFLSLPKTVEDSLVLQAEKDLRHAKNTYDADRFGLARSLLS
;
A
#
# COMPACT_ATOMS: atom_id res chain seq x y z
N LYS A 1 42.90 60.17 -9.81
CA LYS A 1 43.40 59.78 -11.14
C LYS A 1 43.42 58.25 -11.14
N GLY A 2 42.62 57.48 -11.87
CA GLY A 2 41.57 57.72 -12.86
C GLY A 2 40.95 56.35 -13.22
N GLU A 3 39.69 56.38 -13.70
CA GLU A 3 39.02 55.54 -14.73
C GLU A 3 39.04 53.99 -14.57
N ARG A 4 37.94 53.22 -14.44
CA ARG A 4 36.66 53.03 -15.19
C ARG A 4 36.82 52.22 -16.51
N GLY A 5 36.10 51.08 -16.63
CA GLY A 5 35.79 50.35 -17.89
C GLY A 5 35.86 48.81 -17.72
N GLU A 6 34.73 48.08 -17.59
CA GLU A 6 33.93 47.36 -18.63
C GLU A 6 34.33 45.86 -18.80
N ARG A 7 33.45 44.89 -18.44
CA ARG A 7 32.63 43.96 -19.30
C ARG A 7 33.48 43.09 -20.26
N GLU A 8 33.34 41.77 -20.43
CA GLU A 8 32.20 40.94 -20.86
C GLU A 8 32.47 39.42 -20.57
N GLN A 9 31.50 38.68 -20.01
CA GLN A 9 30.74 37.54 -20.58
C GLN A 9 31.43 36.65 -21.64
N GLY A 10 31.64 35.37 -21.29
CA GLY A 10 32.09 34.30 -22.19
C GLY A 10 31.07 33.16 -22.29
N THR A 11 30.58 32.93 -23.51
CA THR A 11 29.50 32.01 -23.91
C THR A 11 30.05 30.65 -24.36
N LYS A 12 29.30 29.57 -24.10
CA LYS A 12 29.53 28.17 -24.54
C LYS A 12 29.39 27.98 -26.07
N ARG A 13 30.21 27.11 -26.67
CA ARG A 13 29.90 26.23 -27.84
C ARG A 13 31.05 25.23 -28.04
N ALA A 14 30.78 23.92 -27.91
CA ALA A 14 30.46 22.96 -28.98
C ALA A 14 31.70 22.52 -29.77
N SER A 15 32.15 21.29 -29.50
CA SER A 15 33.27 20.62 -30.19
C SER A 15 32.72 19.40 -30.93
N THR A 16 32.90 19.37 -32.24
CA THR A 16 32.62 18.24 -33.14
C THR A 16 33.85 18.01 -34.01
N MET A 17 34.48 16.84 -33.88
CA MET A 17 35.39 16.19 -34.84
C MET A 17 35.26 14.69 -34.52
N SER A 18 34.59 13.89 -35.35
CA SER A 18 35.12 13.19 -36.54
C SER A 18 36.31 12.29 -36.24
N ASP A 19 36.11 10.97 -36.30
CA ASP A 19 36.86 10.09 -37.20
C ASP A 19 36.31 8.66 -37.13
N GLY A 20 36.14 8.05 -38.30
CA GLY A 20 35.71 6.67 -38.48
C GLY A 20 36.89 5.75 -38.77
N ILE A 21 36.76 4.48 -38.41
CA ILE A 21 37.53 3.35 -38.97
C ILE A 21 36.59 2.14 -39.02
N GLY A 22 36.50 1.51 -40.18
CA GLY A 22 35.70 0.29 -40.42
C GLY A 22 36.41 -1.01 -40.01
N GLY A 23 35.68 -2.13 -40.10
CA GLY A 23 36.28 -3.47 -40.01
C GLY A 23 35.30 -4.58 -39.60
N VAL A 24 34.94 -5.39 -40.59
CA VAL A 24 34.15 -6.63 -40.64
C VAL A 24 34.48 -7.68 -39.55
N GLY A 25 33.47 -8.41 -39.05
CA GLY A 25 33.67 -9.77 -38.52
C GLY A 25 32.56 -10.37 -37.63
N GLY A 26 31.84 -11.38 -38.16
CA GLY A 26 31.39 -12.57 -37.42
C GLY A 26 30.13 -12.51 -36.52
N GLY A 27 29.10 -13.30 -36.87
CA GLY A 27 28.01 -13.67 -35.94
C GLY A 27 28.48 -14.55 -34.75
N PRO A 28 27.61 -14.92 -33.81
CA PRO A 28 26.40 -15.69 -34.12
C PRO A 28 25.10 -15.22 -33.42
N ALA A 29 24.00 -15.75 -33.92
CA ALA A 29 22.63 -15.54 -33.49
C ALA A 29 22.42 -15.64 -31.96
N GLY A 30 21.92 -14.55 -31.36
CA GLY A 30 21.42 -14.49 -29.99
C GLY A 30 19.92 -14.77 -29.94
N ALA A 31 19.55 -15.76 -29.12
CA ALA A 31 18.26 -16.41 -28.99
C ALA A 31 17.02 -15.50 -28.82
N PRO A 32 15.82 -15.96 -29.23
CA PRO A 32 14.57 -15.24 -28.98
C PRO A 32 14.28 -15.13 -27.48
N ALA A 33 13.83 -13.93 -27.07
CA ALA A 33 13.38 -13.64 -25.72
C ALA A 33 12.35 -14.68 -25.27
N LYS A 34 12.74 -15.52 -24.29
CA LYS A 34 11.84 -16.48 -23.66
C LYS A 34 10.77 -15.69 -22.91
N THR A 35 9.58 -15.63 -23.50
CA THR A 35 8.36 -15.26 -22.81
C THR A 35 8.19 -16.18 -21.61
N VAL A 36 8.11 -15.60 -20.41
CA VAL A 36 7.87 -16.36 -19.18
C VAL A 36 6.50 -17.02 -19.30
N PRO A 37 6.39 -18.36 -19.22
CA PRO A 37 5.11 -19.02 -19.38
C PRO A 37 4.20 -18.70 -18.19
N LYS A 38 3.03 -18.15 -18.50
CA LYS A 38 1.91 -17.78 -17.61
C LYS A 38 1.22 -18.97 -16.93
N LYS A 39 1.95 -20.08 -16.73
CA LYS A 39 1.43 -21.42 -16.38
C LYS A 39 1.96 -21.95 -15.04
N ARG A 40 2.42 -21.06 -14.16
CA ARG A 40 3.18 -21.47 -12.96
C ARG A 40 2.33 -21.77 -11.73
N THR A 41 1.05 -21.38 -11.69
CA THR A 41 0.28 -21.39 -10.43
C THR A 41 -0.61 -22.63 -10.22
N GLU A 42 -1.12 -23.26 -11.27
CA GLU A 42 -2.07 -24.39 -11.13
C GLU A 42 -1.40 -25.70 -10.67
N ALA A 43 -0.09 -25.85 -10.88
CA ALA A 43 0.66 -27.08 -10.55
C ALA A 43 1.28 -27.09 -9.14
N ILE A 44 1.25 -25.97 -8.39
CA ILE A 44 2.00 -25.85 -7.12
C ILE A 44 1.35 -26.67 -5.99
N PHE A 45 0.05 -26.93 -6.04
CA PHE A 45 -0.71 -27.50 -4.92
C PHE A 45 -1.04 -29.00 -5.05
N ASN A 46 -0.83 -29.63 -6.22
CA ASN A 46 -1.20 -31.04 -6.42
C ASN A 46 -0.24 -32.04 -5.75
N ASP A 47 1.02 -31.63 -5.51
CA ASP A 47 2.06 -32.44 -4.86
C ASP A 47 2.39 -31.96 -3.43
N LEU A 48 1.56 -31.07 -2.86
CA LEU A 48 1.79 -30.54 -1.52
C LEU A 48 1.32 -31.58 -0.49
N THR A 49 2.27 -32.34 0.04
CA THR A 49 2.00 -33.30 1.13
C THR A 49 1.82 -32.55 2.45
N ASP A 50 0.77 -32.87 3.20
CA ASP A 50 0.54 -32.43 4.60
C ASP A 50 1.55 -33.11 5.55
N SER A 51 2.83 -32.90 5.29
CA SER A 51 3.92 -33.36 6.13
C SER A 51 3.97 -32.51 7.41
N PRO A 52 4.32 -33.09 8.58
CA PRO A 52 4.58 -32.32 9.79
C PRO A 52 5.55 -31.15 9.57
N MET A 53 6.53 -31.30 8.68
CA MET A 53 7.48 -30.24 8.34
C MET A 53 6.84 -29.09 7.53
N PHE A 54 5.89 -29.41 6.65
CA PHE A 54 5.14 -28.40 5.90
C PHE A 54 4.23 -27.60 6.84
N MET A 55 3.55 -28.29 7.75
CA MET A 55 2.67 -27.67 8.75
C MET A 55 3.45 -26.73 9.67
N GLU A 56 4.63 -27.14 10.13
CA GLU A 56 5.48 -26.27 10.94
C GLU A 56 5.90 -25.00 10.19
N GLN A 57 6.32 -25.14 8.94
CA GLN A 57 6.70 -24.00 8.11
C GLN A 57 5.52 -23.05 7.84
N ALA A 58 4.33 -23.60 7.62
CA ALA A 58 3.10 -22.83 7.46
C ALA A 58 2.76 -22.05 8.74
N ASN A 59 2.87 -22.68 9.91
CA ASN A 59 2.62 -22.03 11.20
C ASN A 59 3.59 -20.88 11.46
N ILE A 60 4.88 -21.05 11.12
CA ILE A 60 5.88 -19.97 11.24
C ILE A 60 5.50 -18.78 10.37
N LEU A 61 5.15 -19.03 9.11
CA LEU A 61 4.74 -17.98 8.17
C LEU A 61 3.48 -17.24 8.62
N GLU A 62 2.51 -17.95 9.19
CA GLU A 62 1.31 -17.34 9.79
C GLU A 62 1.67 -16.44 10.98
N GLY A 63 2.54 -16.92 11.87
CA GLY A 63 3.03 -16.13 12.99
C GLY A 63 3.77 -14.86 12.56
N ASP A 64 4.60 -14.96 11.51
CA ASP A 64 5.31 -13.82 10.95
C ASP A 64 4.37 -12.82 10.28
N ALA A 65 3.32 -13.29 9.58
CA ALA A 65 2.29 -12.45 9.01
C ALA A 65 1.52 -11.67 10.10
N ASP A 66 1.17 -12.31 11.22
CA ASP A 66 0.52 -11.64 12.34
C ASP A 66 1.41 -10.58 12.98
N ARG A 67 2.71 -10.86 13.15
CA ARG A 67 3.69 -9.88 13.65
C ARG A 67 3.83 -8.69 12.70
N LEU A 68 3.87 -8.94 11.38
CA LEU A 68 3.95 -7.90 10.37
C LEU A 68 2.70 -7.01 10.42
N LYS A 69 1.52 -7.61 10.51
CA LYS A 69 0.25 -6.90 10.64
C LYS A 69 0.20 -5.99 11.87
N GLU A 70 0.67 -6.48 13.02
CA GLU A 70 0.75 -5.68 14.24
C GLU A 70 1.68 -4.46 14.05
N ARG A 71 2.85 -4.66 13.44
CA ARG A 71 3.80 -3.58 13.14
C ARG A 71 3.20 -2.54 12.20
N ILE A 72 2.53 -2.97 11.13
CA ILE A 72 1.83 -2.09 10.19
C ILE A 72 0.75 -1.30 10.93
N GLY A 73 -0.08 -1.96 11.75
CA GLY A 73 -1.15 -1.32 12.50
C GLY A 73 -0.64 -0.24 13.47
N LYS A 74 0.48 -0.52 14.18
CA LYS A 74 1.14 0.46 15.05
C LYS A 74 1.65 1.65 14.27
N PHE A 75 2.33 1.41 13.14
CA PHE A 75 2.88 2.48 12.31
C PHE A 75 1.79 3.34 11.68
N LEU A 76 0.73 2.71 11.15
CA LEU A 76 -0.44 3.39 10.59
C LEU A 76 -1.14 4.30 11.60
N LYS A 77 -1.28 3.85 12.85
CA LYS A 77 -1.81 4.68 13.94
C LYS A 77 -0.93 5.90 14.20
N GLY A 78 0.39 5.73 14.16
CA GLY A 78 1.35 6.83 14.27
C GLY A 78 1.24 7.81 13.11
N ALA A 79 1.17 7.31 11.87
CA ALA A 79 1.05 8.12 10.66
C ALA A 79 -0.24 8.96 10.66
N LYS A 80 -1.38 8.36 11.03
CA LYS A 80 -2.67 9.08 11.16
C LYS A 80 -2.57 10.22 12.18
N LYS A 81 -2.02 9.95 13.36
CA LYS A 81 -1.79 10.99 14.39
C LYS A 81 -0.88 12.11 13.88
N TYR A 82 0.19 11.76 13.18
CA TYR A 82 1.12 12.75 12.63
C TYR A 82 0.44 13.65 11.59
N ARG A 83 -0.30 13.06 10.64
CA ARG A 83 -1.12 13.81 9.68
C ARG A 83 -2.09 14.77 10.39
N ASP A 84 -2.79 14.31 11.42
CA ASP A 84 -3.75 15.16 12.16
C ASP A 84 -3.05 16.30 12.91
N SER A 85 -1.83 16.06 13.40
CA SER A 85 -1.01 17.10 14.02
C SER A 85 -0.54 18.17 13.03
N LEU A 86 -0.27 17.80 11.78
CA LEU A 86 0.08 18.76 10.71
C LEU A 86 -1.09 19.69 10.39
N ASP A 87 -2.31 19.14 10.34
CA ASP A 87 -3.54 19.92 10.14
C ASP A 87 -3.76 20.92 11.28
N THR A 88 -3.62 20.44 12.52
CA THR A 88 -3.72 21.29 13.72
C THR A 88 -2.66 22.39 13.73
N ALA A 89 -1.42 22.07 13.36
CA ALA A 89 -0.32 23.05 13.28
C ALA A 89 -0.58 24.10 12.19
N SER A 90 -1.07 23.69 11.01
CA SER A 90 -1.45 24.59 9.93
C SER A 90 -2.54 25.57 10.37
N LEU A 91 -3.60 25.09 11.05
CA LEU A 91 -4.68 25.93 11.58
C LEU A 91 -4.20 26.91 12.66
N ALA A 92 -3.39 26.44 13.61
CA ALA A 92 -2.83 27.30 14.66
C ALA A 92 -1.96 28.41 14.06
N GLN A 93 -1.15 28.09 13.06
CA GLN A 93 -0.30 29.05 12.38
C GLN A 93 -1.11 30.07 11.57
N GLN A 94 -2.15 29.63 10.86
CA GLN A 94 -3.06 30.54 10.16
C GLN A 94 -3.76 31.51 11.13
N ALA A 95 -4.21 31.02 12.29
CA ALA A 95 -4.81 31.86 13.33
C ALA A 95 -3.81 32.90 13.85
N PHE A 96 -2.55 32.51 14.08
CA PHE A 96 -1.50 33.44 14.49
C PHE A 96 -1.20 34.50 13.42
N CYS A 97 -1.07 34.08 12.14
CA CYS A 97 -0.93 35.01 11.02
C CYS A 97 -2.06 36.03 10.96
N LYS A 98 -3.29 35.61 11.26
CA LYS A 98 -4.46 36.50 11.30
C LYS A 98 -4.33 37.54 12.41
N CYS A 99 -3.95 37.13 13.63
CA CYS A 99 -3.71 38.09 14.73
C CYS A 99 -2.58 39.08 14.39
N MET A 100 -1.50 38.61 13.76
CA MET A 100 -0.43 39.50 13.29
C MET A 100 -0.97 40.49 12.25
N ARG A 101 -1.76 40.02 11.29
CA ARG A 101 -2.37 40.85 10.24
C ARG A 101 -3.26 41.95 10.83
N GLU A 102 -4.09 41.60 11.81
CA GLU A 102 -4.98 42.53 12.52
C GLU A 102 -4.19 43.58 13.32
N PHE A 103 -3.11 43.16 14.00
CA PHE A 103 -2.25 44.07 14.76
C PHE A 103 -1.50 45.07 13.87
N CYS A 104 -1.02 44.63 12.69
CA CYS A 104 -0.19 45.46 11.81
C CYS A 104 -0.94 46.60 11.11
N GLY A 105 -2.27 46.59 11.10
CA GLY A 105 -3.05 47.57 10.34
C GLY A 105 -2.73 47.59 8.84
N ASP A 106 -2.94 48.75 8.21
CA ASP A 106 -2.56 48.99 6.83
C ASP A 106 -1.08 49.38 6.75
N VAL A 107 -0.39 48.90 5.71
CA VAL A 107 1.02 49.20 5.45
C VAL A 107 1.25 50.65 4.99
N THR A 108 0.17 51.39 4.72
CA THR A 108 0.20 52.80 4.35
C THR A 108 0.08 53.75 5.54
N ASP A 109 -0.23 53.24 6.74
CA ASP A 109 -0.38 54.02 7.97
C ASP A 109 0.99 54.23 8.67
N GLU A 110 1.34 55.49 8.96
CA GLU A 110 2.62 55.86 9.57
C GLU A 110 2.79 55.26 10.97
N ASP A 111 1.71 55.19 11.76
CA ASP A 111 1.74 54.61 13.11
C ASP A 111 2.01 53.09 13.04
N SER A 112 1.33 52.40 12.11
CA SER A 112 1.55 50.97 11.82
C SER A 112 2.98 50.68 11.34
N LEU A 113 3.55 51.56 10.50
CA LEU A 113 4.93 51.45 10.06
C LEU A 113 5.92 51.64 11.21
N ALA A 114 5.69 52.62 12.10
CA ALA A 114 6.49 52.86 13.29
C ALA A 114 6.47 51.68 14.29
N LEU A 115 5.34 50.96 14.36
CA LEU A 115 5.17 49.74 15.15
C LEU A 115 5.76 48.48 14.51
N GLY A 116 6.32 48.59 13.30
CA GLY A 116 7.03 47.50 12.64
C GLY A 116 6.18 46.63 11.70
N ALA A 117 5.05 47.15 11.18
CA ALA A 117 4.18 46.43 10.23
C ALA A 117 4.95 45.80 9.04
N GLY A 118 5.97 46.50 8.50
CA GLY A 118 6.80 45.98 7.42
C GLY A 118 7.59 44.72 7.77
N VAL A 119 8.01 44.57 9.03
CA VAL A 119 8.70 43.35 9.52
C VAL A 119 7.68 42.23 9.72
N LEU A 120 6.55 42.54 10.36
CA LEU A 120 5.49 41.57 10.65
C LEU A 120 4.88 40.98 9.36
N ILE A 121 4.76 41.76 8.29
CA ILE A 121 4.35 41.27 6.96
C ILE A 121 5.26 40.16 6.44
N ARG A 122 6.58 40.31 6.63
CA ARG A 122 7.55 39.30 6.19
C ARG A 122 7.40 38.01 6.99
N TYR A 123 7.15 38.11 8.29
CA TYR A 123 6.83 36.96 9.13
C TYR A 123 5.54 36.27 8.68
N ILE A 124 4.47 37.01 8.41
CA ILE A 124 3.20 36.45 7.88
C ILE A 124 3.46 35.71 6.57
N SER A 125 4.26 36.28 5.66
CA SER A 125 4.62 35.62 4.40
C SER A 125 5.36 34.30 4.64
N ALA A 126 6.37 34.31 5.52
CA ALA A 126 7.14 33.11 5.85
C ALA A 126 6.28 32.03 6.52
N PHE A 127 5.38 32.42 7.43
CA PHE A 127 4.44 31.48 8.04
C PHE A 127 3.46 30.89 7.04
N ASN A 128 2.95 31.67 6.08
CA ASN A 128 2.08 31.12 5.04
C ASN A 128 2.81 30.10 4.15
N GLU A 129 4.09 30.35 3.85
CA GLU A 129 4.93 29.40 3.11
C GLU A 129 5.13 28.10 3.92
N ILE A 130 5.45 28.20 5.21
CA ILE A 130 5.55 27.03 6.11
C ILE A 130 4.22 26.26 6.18
N SER A 131 3.08 26.96 6.27
CA SER A 131 1.77 26.31 6.28
C SER A 131 1.51 25.52 4.98
N SER A 132 1.95 26.03 3.83
CA SER A 132 1.84 25.29 2.57
C SER A 132 2.67 24.00 2.58
N PHE A 133 3.81 23.98 3.27
CA PHE A 133 4.60 22.76 3.45
C PHE A 133 3.92 21.78 4.42
N TYR A 134 3.22 22.24 5.46
CA TYR A 134 2.39 21.36 6.30
C TYR A 134 1.28 20.68 5.49
N ASP A 135 0.59 21.42 4.63
CA ASP A 135 -0.47 20.87 3.79
C ASP A 135 0.05 19.85 2.79
N LEU A 136 1.20 20.15 2.16
CA LEU A 136 1.89 19.21 1.29
C LEU A 136 2.25 17.93 2.05
N LEU A 137 2.91 18.06 3.20
CA LEU A 137 3.35 16.92 3.99
C LEU A 137 2.16 16.08 4.50
N ARG A 138 1.08 16.74 4.90
CA ARG A 138 -0.19 16.10 5.30
C ARG A 138 -0.73 15.23 4.15
N SER A 139 -0.75 15.77 2.94
CA SER A 139 -1.18 15.04 1.74
C SER A 139 -0.28 13.84 1.44
N GLN A 140 1.05 14.03 1.48
CA GLN A 140 2.01 12.94 1.22
C GLN A 140 1.92 11.82 2.27
N VAL A 141 1.77 12.16 3.56
CA VAL A 141 1.57 11.16 4.63
C VAL A 141 0.26 10.40 4.40
N ASN A 142 -0.80 11.07 3.95
CA ASN A 142 -2.05 10.37 3.66
C ASN A 142 -1.88 9.41 2.48
N LEU A 143 -1.47 9.92 1.32
CA LEU A 143 -1.45 9.16 0.07
C LEU A 143 -0.36 8.08 0.04
N LEU A 144 0.85 8.42 0.45
CA LEU A 144 2.02 7.53 0.27
C LEU A 144 2.28 6.60 1.45
N ILE A 145 1.72 6.92 2.63
CA ILE A 145 1.92 6.12 3.83
C ILE A 145 0.60 5.52 4.29
N ILE A 146 -0.39 6.33 4.62
CA ILE A 146 -1.64 5.83 5.22
C ILE A 146 -2.40 4.93 4.23
N ASP A 147 -2.68 5.44 3.03
CA ASP A 147 -3.47 4.73 2.03
C ASP A 147 -2.70 3.51 1.51
N GLN A 148 -1.40 3.65 1.23
CA GLN A 148 -0.55 2.52 0.84
C GLN A 148 -0.52 1.40 1.90
N LEU A 149 -0.30 1.72 3.18
CA LEU A 149 -0.27 0.70 4.23
C LEU A 149 -1.64 0.04 4.44
N GLN A 150 -2.72 0.81 4.28
CA GLN A 150 -4.07 0.30 4.46
C GLN A 150 -4.46 -0.60 3.28
N GLU A 151 -4.44 -0.08 2.06
CA GLU A 151 -4.99 -0.73 0.88
C GLU A 151 -4.09 -1.83 0.33
N VAL A 152 -2.77 -1.62 0.33
CA VAL A 152 -1.82 -2.55 -0.30
C VAL A 152 -1.39 -3.66 0.64
N LEU A 153 -1.36 -3.39 1.96
CA LEU A 153 -0.88 -4.37 2.93
C LEU A 153 -1.97 -4.84 3.88
N LEU A 154 -2.59 -3.94 4.63
CA LEU A 154 -3.45 -4.34 5.74
C LEU A 154 -4.76 -5.00 5.28
N ASP A 155 -5.39 -4.45 4.25
CA ASP A 155 -6.67 -4.94 3.73
C ASP A 155 -6.53 -6.32 3.06
N PRO A 156 -5.54 -6.59 2.19
CA PRO A 156 -5.28 -7.94 1.67
C PRO A 156 -4.99 -8.95 2.78
N MET A 157 -4.16 -8.59 3.78
CA MET A 157 -3.89 -9.46 4.92
C MET A 157 -5.17 -9.77 5.74
N ASN A 158 -6.07 -8.79 5.90
CA ASN A 158 -7.37 -9.01 6.53
C ASN A 158 -8.26 -9.92 5.68
N ALA A 159 -8.31 -9.71 4.36
CA ALA A 159 -9.11 -10.51 3.44
C ALA A 159 -8.68 -11.99 3.43
N VAL A 160 -7.37 -12.25 3.42
CA VAL A 160 -6.81 -13.61 3.53
C VAL A 160 -7.17 -14.25 4.86
N ARG A 161 -6.97 -13.55 5.98
CA ARG A 161 -7.34 -14.04 7.32
C ARG A 161 -8.83 -14.39 7.41
N ASP A 162 -9.68 -13.51 6.92
CA ASP A 162 -11.13 -13.69 6.98
C ASP A 162 -11.59 -14.79 6.00
N GLY A 163 -10.90 -14.95 4.88
CA GLY A 163 -11.04 -16.09 3.96
C GLY A 163 -10.68 -17.42 4.61
N LYS A 164 -9.56 -17.50 5.32
CA LYS A 164 -9.16 -18.68 6.10
C LYS A 164 -10.25 -19.08 7.11
N LYS A 165 -10.74 -18.11 7.89
CA LYS A 165 -11.83 -18.35 8.85
C LYS A 165 -13.12 -18.89 8.20
N ARG A 166 -13.44 -18.46 6.97
CA ARG A 166 -14.59 -18.99 6.22
C ARG A 166 -14.35 -20.43 5.80
N VAL A 167 -13.18 -20.73 5.25
CA VAL A 167 -12.76 -22.10 4.86
C VAL A 167 -12.79 -23.04 6.06
N ASP A 168 -12.25 -22.64 7.20
CA ASP A 168 -12.25 -23.49 8.41
C ASP A 168 -13.68 -23.81 8.88
N ARG A 169 -14.59 -22.84 8.78
CA ARG A 169 -16.01 -23.02 9.11
C ARG A 169 -16.69 -23.99 8.14
N SER A 170 -16.60 -23.75 6.84
CA SER A 170 -17.26 -24.59 5.83
C SER A 170 -16.66 -25.99 5.73
N LEU A 171 -15.36 -26.15 6.03
CA LEU A 171 -14.73 -27.46 6.21
C LEU A 171 -15.36 -28.22 7.39
N GLY A 172 -15.54 -27.56 8.53
CA GLY A 172 -16.19 -28.14 9.70
C GLY A 172 -17.62 -28.61 9.42
N GLU A 173 -18.40 -27.81 8.66
CA GLU A 173 -19.76 -28.15 8.22
C GLU A 173 -19.76 -29.33 7.23
N TYR A 174 -18.85 -29.33 6.25
CA TYR A 174 -18.69 -30.44 5.30
C TYR A 174 -18.35 -31.75 6.01
N GLU A 175 -17.37 -31.73 6.92
CA GLU A 175 -16.99 -32.91 7.69
C GLU A 175 -18.10 -33.38 8.64
N ALA A 176 -18.92 -32.46 9.19
CA ALA A 176 -20.09 -32.82 9.97
C ALA A 176 -21.17 -33.51 9.12
N SER A 177 -21.50 -32.98 7.94
CA SER A 177 -22.45 -33.60 7.01
C SER A 177 -21.97 -34.95 6.48
N LYS A 178 -20.66 -35.07 6.21
CA LYS A 178 -20.02 -36.33 5.82
C LYS A 178 -20.11 -37.39 6.90
N ARG A 179 -19.82 -37.04 8.16
CA ARG A 179 -20.00 -37.95 9.31
C ARG A 179 -21.45 -38.40 9.45
N LYS A 180 -22.42 -37.48 9.33
CA LYS A 180 -23.85 -37.82 9.37
C LYS A 180 -24.23 -38.81 8.27
N PHE A 181 -23.85 -38.53 7.03
CA PHE A 181 -24.12 -39.41 5.88
C PHE A 181 -23.52 -40.81 6.08
N LEU A 182 -22.26 -40.90 6.51
CA LEU A 182 -21.57 -42.18 6.75
C LEU A 182 -22.13 -42.96 7.95
N SER A 183 -22.83 -42.29 8.88
CA SER A 183 -23.44 -42.94 10.06
C SER A 183 -24.83 -43.55 9.79
N LEU A 184 -25.39 -43.34 8.59
CA LEU A 184 -26.72 -43.86 8.26
C LEU A 184 -26.72 -45.40 8.21
N PRO A 185 -27.64 -46.07 8.92
CA PRO A 185 -27.79 -47.51 8.78
C PRO A 185 -28.28 -47.89 7.38
N LYS A 186 -27.94 -49.11 6.93
CA LYS A 186 -28.36 -49.63 5.62
C LYS A 186 -29.87 -49.81 5.46
N THR A 187 -30.63 -49.64 6.53
CA THR A 187 -32.09 -49.82 6.62
C THR A 187 -32.86 -48.49 6.66
N VAL A 188 -32.17 -47.35 6.49
CA VAL A 188 -32.80 -46.03 6.44
C VAL A 188 -33.64 -45.88 5.17
N GLU A 189 -34.76 -45.18 5.29
CA GLU A 189 -35.63 -44.84 4.17
C GLU A 189 -34.90 -44.01 3.10
N ASP A 190 -35.10 -44.35 1.83
CA ASP A 190 -34.44 -43.70 0.68
C ASP A 190 -34.61 -42.18 0.66
N SER A 191 -35.74 -41.65 1.15
CA SER A 191 -35.99 -40.20 1.22
C SER A 191 -35.01 -39.49 2.15
N LEU A 192 -34.66 -40.09 3.28
CA LEU A 192 -33.70 -39.57 4.26
C LEU A 192 -32.27 -39.68 3.74
N VAL A 193 -31.94 -40.77 3.03
CA VAL A 193 -30.64 -40.94 2.37
C VAL A 193 -30.45 -39.85 1.32
N LEU A 194 -31.47 -39.61 0.48
CA LEU A 194 -31.43 -38.59 -0.56
C LEU A 194 -31.26 -37.18 0.03
N GLN A 195 -31.95 -36.88 1.14
CA GLN A 195 -31.80 -35.60 1.83
C GLN A 195 -30.39 -35.44 2.42
N ALA A 196 -29.86 -36.47 3.08
CA ALA A 196 -28.50 -36.43 3.61
C ALA A 196 -27.44 -36.28 2.51
N GLU A 197 -27.65 -36.90 1.34
CA GLU A 197 -26.79 -36.72 0.18
C GLU A 197 -26.86 -35.29 -0.37
N LYS A 198 -28.05 -34.70 -0.42
CA LYS A 198 -28.25 -33.31 -0.83
C LYS A 198 -27.53 -32.34 0.11
N ASP A 199 -27.65 -32.55 1.42
CA ASP A 199 -26.99 -31.74 2.45
C ASP A 199 -25.46 -31.85 2.37
N LEU A 200 -24.95 -33.07 2.12
CA LEU A 200 -23.53 -33.31 1.90
C LEU A 200 -23.01 -32.59 0.65
N ARG A 201 -23.72 -32.70 -0.47
CA ARG A 201 -23.36 -32.01 -1.72
C ARG A 201 -23.39 -30.49 -1.56
N HIS A 202 -24.38 -29.97 -0.85
CA HIS A 202 -24.47 -28.54 -0.56
C HIS A 202 -23.28 -28.06 0.28
N ALA A 203 -22.99 -28.73 1.40
CA ALA A 203 -21.86 -28.39 2.26
C ALA A 203 -20.52 -28.46 1.53
N LYS A 204 -20.34 -29.46 0.65
CA LYS A 204 -19.16 -29.59 -0.21
C LYS A 204 -19.02 -28.40 -1.15
N ASN A 205 -20.09 -28.02 -1.84
CA ASN A 205 -20.07 -26.89 -2.77
C ASN A 205 -19.72 -25.57 -2.05
N THR A 206 -20.25 -25.36 -0.84
CA THR A 206 -19.91 -24.20 -0.01
C THR A 206 -18.44 -24.20 0.39
N TYR A 207 -17.92 -25.33 0.87
CA TYR A 207 -16.50 -25.48 1.18
C TYR A 207 -15.59 -25.21 -0.02
N ASP A 208 -15.91 -25.79 -1.18
CA ASP A 208 -15.16 -25.57 -2.41
C ASP A 208 -15.20 -24.09 -2.83
N ALA A 209 -16.36 -23.44 -2.74
CA ALA A 209 -16.51 -22.01 -3.05
C ALA A 209 -15.65 -21.12 -2.14
N ASP A 210 -15.66 -21.37 -0.82
CA ASP A 210 -14.82 -20.65 0.14
C ASP A 210 -13.34 -20.91 -0.10
N ARG A 211 -12.96 -22.16 -0.36
CA ARG A 211 -11.57 -22.57 -0.63
C ARG A 211 -11.03 -21.89 -1.88
N PHE A 212 -11.80 -21.89 -2.98
CA PHE A 212 -11.43 -21.17 -4.20
C PHE A 212 -11.49 -19.65 -4.03
N GLY A 213 -12.35 -19.14 -3.14
CA GLY A 213 -12.35 -17.75 -2.72
C GLY A 213 -11.03 -17.34 -2.07
N LEU A 214 -10.59 -18.10 -1.07
CA LEU A 214 -9.30 -17.88 -0.39
C LEU A 214 -8.13 -18.00 -1.35
N ALA A 215 -8.10 -19.03 -2.19
CA ALA A 215 -7.04 -19.23 -3.19
C ALA A 215 -6.92 -18.02 -4.13
N ARG A 216 -8.04 -17.43 -4.56
CA ARG A 216 -8.03 -16.21 -5.37
C ARG A 216 -7.43 -15.03 -4.62
N SER A 217 -7.78 -14.82 -3.35
CA SER A 217 -7.22 -13.74 -2.53
C SER A 217 -5.71 -13.89 -2.26
N LEU A 218 -5.18 -15.12 -2.26
CA LEU A 218 -3.75 -15.38 -2.11
C LEU A 218 -2.96 -15.16 -3.42
N LEU A 219 -3.64 -15.21 -4.57
CA LEU A 219 -3.04 -15.13 -5.90
C LEU A 219 -3.22 -13.76 -6.57
N SER A 220 -4.04 -12.87 -5.99
CA SER A 220 -4.26 -11.49 -6.43
C SER A 220 -3.22 -10.54 -5.86
#